data_AF-A0A014PE52-F1
#
_entry.id   AF-A0A014PE52-F1
#
_cell.length_a   1.000
_cell.length_b   1.000
_cell.length_c   1.000
_cell.angle_alpha   90.00
_cell.angle_beta   90.00
_cell.angle_gamma   90.00
#
_symmetry.space_group_name_H-M   'P 1'
#
loop_
_entity.id
_entity.type
_entity.pdbx_description
1 polymer ?
#
loop_
_entity_poly.entity_id
_entity_poly.type
_entity_poly.pdbx_seq_one_letter_code
_entity_poly.pdbx_strand_id
1 'polypeptide(L)'
;MTVTAERPLSTATDPRALLSAALLDRLATRVVKDHDVALPLAERIVVQTAAFLAACANTTGRPLTPSKAVDIGWHAFILHTCDYADFCQRVAGHFIHHVPTNPAEGEHGTVAAARQRTLDAIAAAGYAVDADLWPEAADCSQCHAGCSDSPNSGKS
;
A
#
# COMPACT_ATOMS: atom_id res chain seq x y z
N MET A 1 2.79 31.93 33.27
CA MET A 1 3.58 31.54 32.09
C MET A 1 3.21 30.10 31.79
N THR A 2 2.54 29.85 30.66
CA THR A 2 2.14 28.50 30.27
C THR A 2 3.15 28.02 29.25
N VAL A 3 3.96 27.03 29.60
CA VAL A 3 4.92 26.41 28.68
C VAL A 3 4.14 25.40 27.84
N THR A 4 3.94 25.73 26.57
CA THR A 4 3.45 24.79 25.56
C THR A 4 4.54 23.74 25.36
N ALA A 5 4.28 22.50 25.76
CA ALA A 5 5.18 21.39 25.44
C ALA A 5 5.09 21.12 23.93
N GLU A 6 6.17 21.39 23.20
CA GLU A 6 6.33 20.95 21.83
C GLU A 6 6.47 19.43 21.82
N ARG A 7 5.45 18.75 21.28
CA ARG A 7 5.46 17.31 21.05
C ARG A 7 6.58 17.00 20.06
N PRO A 8 7.56 16.13 20.36
CA PRO A 8 8.63 15.81 19.43
C PRO A 8 8.03 15.25 18.14
N LEU A 9 8.50 15.76 17.00
CA LEU A 9 8.19 15.22 15.68
C LEU A 9 8.76 13.79 15.63
N SER A 10 7.90 12.79 15.78
CA SER A 10 8.30 11.39 15.57
C SER A 10 8.80 11.27 14.13
N THR A 11 10.06 10.90 13.95
CA THR A 11 10.58 10.53 12.63
C THR A 11 9.79 9.34 12.12
N ALA A 12 9.29 9.41 10.88
CA ALA A 12 8.53 8.33 10.27
C ALA A 12 9.38 7.05 10.21
N THR A 13 8.77 5.90 10.50
CA THR A 13 9.42 4.59 10.51
C THR A 13 9.67 4.11 9.08
N ASP A 14 10.85 3.57 8.79
CA ASP A 14 11.11 2.91 7.51
C ASP A 14 10.22 1.66 7.38
N PRO A 15 9.33 1.58 6.38
CA PRO A 15 8.47 0.40 6.18
C PRO A 15 9.24 -0.89 5.91
N ARG A 16 10.53 -0.83 5.57
CA ARG A 16 11.39 -2.01 5.44
C ARG A 16 11.39 -2.86 6.71
N ALA A 17 11.15 -2.26 7.88
CA ALA A 17 11.02 -2.98 9.15
C ALA A 17 9.84 -3.98 9.20
N LEU A 18 8.86 -3.87 8.29
CA LEU A 18 7.73 -4.80 8.19
C LEU A 18 8.08 -6.10 7.45
N LEU A 19 9.25 -6.16 6.82
CA LEU A 19 9.69 -7.24 5.95
C LEU A 19 10.96 -7.88 6.52
N SER A 20 11.06 -9.20 6.41
CA SER A 20 12.37 -9.85 6.58
C SER A 20 13.23 -9.60 5.33
N ALA A 21 14.55 -9.59 5.49
CA ALA A 21 15.48 -9.42 4.36
C ALA A 21 15.23 -10.47 3.26
N ALA A 22 14.96 -11.72 3.65
CA ALA A 22 14.67 -12.80 2.72
C ALA A 22 13.33 -12.62 1.98
N LEU A 23 12.30 -12.08 2.64
CA LEU A 23 11.04 -11.79 1.99
C LEU A 23 11.18 -10.65 0.98
N LEU A 24 11.87 -9.58 1.37
CA LEU A 24 12.16 -8.46 0.48
C LEU A 24 12.93 -8.91 -0.76
N ASP A 25 13.98 -9.70 -0.59
CA ASP A 25 14.79 -10.24 -1.69
C ASP A 25 13.96 -11.07 -2.68
N ARG A 26 13.11 -11.98 -2.18
CA ARG A 26 12.23 -12.79 -3.03
C ARG A 26 11.25 -11.94 -3.83
N LEU A 27 10.57 -10.99 -3.17
CA LEU A 27 9.59 -10.13 -3.82
C LEU A 27 10.25 -9.16 -4.81
N ALA A 28 11.37 -8.54 -4.44
CA ALA A 28 12.11 -7.64 -5.33
C ALA A 28 12.61 -8.38 -6.57
N THR A 29 13.19 -9.59 -6.40
CA THR A 29 13.58 -10.47 -7.50
C THR A 29 12.40 -10.79 -8.41
N ARG A 30 11.21 -11.04 -7.84
CA ARG A 30 10.01 -11.28 -8.63
C ARG A 30 9.61 -10.06 -9.44
N VAL A 31 9.60 -8.88 -8.83
CA VAL A 31 9.26 -7.61 -9.50
C VAL A 31 10.25 -7.30 -10.63
N VAL A 32 11.55 -7.50 -10.42
CA VAL A 32 12.57 -7.37 -11.48
C VAL A 32 12.24 -8.29 -12.65
N LYS A 33 11.95 -9.56 -12.37
CA LYS A 33 11.67 -10.57 -13.41
C LYS A 33 10.42 -10.25 -14.23
N ASP A 34 9.36 -9.77 -13.59
CA ASP A 34 8.06 -9.60 -14.23
C ASP A 34 7.89 -8.23 -14.91
N HIS A 35 8.62 -7.21 -14.47
CA HIS A 35 8.45 -5.82 -14.93
C HIS A 35 9.71 -5.15 -15.48
N ASP A 36 10.85 -5.86 -15.54
CA ASP A 36 12.12 -5.39 -16.11
C ASP A 36 12.60 -4.05 -15.52
N VAL A 37 12.48 -3.92 -14.20
CA VAL A 37 12.97 -2.75 -13.45
C VAL A 37 14.28 -3.07 -12.73
N ALA A 38 15.10 -2.05 -12.47
CA ALA A 38 16.33 -2.23 -11.71
C ALA A 38 16.04 -2.66 -10.26
N LEU A 39 16.87 -3.54 -9.71
CA LEU A 39 16.70 -4.10 -8.36
C LEU A 39 16.51 -3.03 -7.27
N PRO A 40 17.27 -1.91 -7.23
CA PRO A 40 17.03 -0.87 -6.22
C PRO A 40 15.63 -0.25 -6.29
N LEU A 41 15.06 -0.13 -7.49
CA LEU A 41 13.68 0.35 -7.66
C LEU A 41 12.67 -0.71 -7.22
N ALA A 42 12.90 -1.98 -7.55
CA ALA A 42 12.06 -3.09 -7.10
C ALA A 42 12.00 -3.19 -5.57
N GLU A 43 13.12 -3.01 -4.88
CA GLU A 43 13.13 -2.98 -3.42
C GLU A 43 12.29 -1.83 -2.85
N ARG A 44 12.42 -0.62 -3.40
CA ARG A 44 11.61 0.54 -2.99
C ARG A 44 10.11 0.28 -3.20
N ILE A 45 9.75 -0.34 -4.34
CA ILE A 45 8.38 -0.76 -4.65
C ILE A 45 7.83 -1.71 -3.58
N VAL A 46 8.57 -2.76 -3.23
CA VAL A 46 8.14 -3.75 -2.24
C VAL A 46 8.05 -3.12 -0.84
N VAL A 47 8.98 -2.24 -0.46
CA VAL A 47 8.93 -1.52 0.81
C VAL A 47 7.68 -0.62 0.89
N GLN A 48 7.38 0.15 -0.15
CA GLN A 48 6.16 0.98 -0.18
C GLN A 48 4.87 0.14 -0.26
N THR A 49 4.93 -1.08 -0.82
CA THR A 49 3.83 -2.06 -0.76
C THR A 49 3.54 -2.46 0.68
N ALA A 50 4.56 -2.73 1.49
CA ALA A 50 4.36 -3.06 2.90
C ALA A 50 3.73 -1.90 3.69
N ALA A 51 4.18 -0.66 3.42
CA ALA A 51 3.59 0.55 4.01
C ALA A 51 2.11 0.70 3.65
N PHE A 52 1.78 0.54 2.36
CA PHE A 52 0.43 0.62 1.85
C PHE A 52 -0.49 -0.42 2.51
N LEU A 53 -0.06 -1.68 2.58
CA LEU A 53 -0.84 -2.74 3.23
C LEU A 53 -1.04 -2.48 4.73
N ALA A 54 -0.02 -1.98 5.42
CA ALA A 54 -0.13 -1.58 6.82
C ALA A 54 -1.09 -0.41 7.03
N ALA A 55 -1.18 0.52 6.07
CA ALA A 55 -2.17 1.60 6.11
C ALA A 55 -3.60 1.07 5.90
N CYS A 56 -3.77 0.10 5.00
CA CYS A 56 -5.06 -0.55 4.75
C CYS A 56 -5.61 -1.23 6.01
N ALA A 57 -4.74 -1.87 6.80
CA ALA A 57 -5.11 -2.53 8.05
C ALA A 57 -5.81 -1.62 9.08
N ASN A 58 -5.53 -0.31 9.04
CA ASN A 58 -6.05 0.67 10.00
C ASN A 58 -7.20 1.50 9.43
N THR A 59 -7.60 1.26 8.18
CA THR A 59 -8.58 2.10 7.48
C THR A 59 -9.96 1.47 7.53
N THR A 60 -10.84 2.04 8.35
CA THR A 60 -12.26 1.71 8.35
C THR A 60 -13.03 2.78 7.57
N GLY A 61 -13.64 2.42 6.44
CA GLY A 61 -14.44 3.36 5.64
C GLY A 61 -14.06 3.37 4.17
N ARG A 62 -13.44 4.46 3.71
CA ARG A 62 -13.11 4.62 2.28
C ARG A 62 -11.90 3.75 1.90
N PRO A 63 -11.99 2.96 0.81
CA PRO A 63 -10.88 2.15 0.35
C PRO A 63 -9.68 3.02 -0.02
N LEU A 64 -8.48 2.52 0.27
CA LEU A 64 -7.23 3.09 -0.19
C LEU A 64 -6.87 2.51 -1.57
N THR A 65 -6.19 3.31 -2.37
CA THR A 65 -5.76 2.93 -3.73
C THR A 65 -4.24 3.01 -3.82
N PRO A 66 -3.56 1.96 -4.32
CA PRO A 66 -2.12 2.02 -4.52
C PRO A 66 -1.77 2.89 -5.74
N SER A 67 -0.52 3.37 -5.81
CA SER A 67 0.02 3.87 -7.08
C SER A 67 0.30 2.70 -8.03
N LYS A 68 0.52 2.98 -9.32
CA LYS A 68 0.90 1.96 -10.30
C LYS A 68 2.13 1.14 -9.88
N ALA A 69 3.13 1.79 -9.30
CA ALA A 69 4.35 1.13 -8.87
C ALA A 69 4.09 0.22 -7.65
N VAL A 70 3.31 0.70 -6.69
CA VAL A 70 2.96 -0.08 -5.48
C VAL A 70 2.01 -1.23 -5.80
N ASP A 71 1.12 -1.04 -6.77
CA ASP A 71 0.23 -2.09 -7.27
C ASP A 71 1.00 -3.28 -7.85
N ILE A 72 2.08 -3.03 -8.60
CA ILE A 72 3.01 -4.07 -9.07
C ILE A 72 3.57 -4.89 -7.91
N GLY A 73 4.05 -4.21 -6.86
CA GLY A 73 4.59 -4.87 -5.68
C GLY A 73 3.54 -5.70 -4.95
N TRP A 74 2.31 -5.20 -4.85
CA TRP A 74 1.21 -5.92 -4.22
C TRP A 74 0.81 -7.18 -5.01
N HIS A 75 0.72 -7.09 -6.33
CA HIS A 75 0.47 -8.25 -7.19
C HIS A 75 1.56 -9.32 -7.04
N ALA A 76 2.83 -8.92 -7.00
CA ALA A 76 3.92 -9.86 -6.73
C ALA A 76 3.80 -10.51 -5.34
N PHE A 77 3.38 -9.75 -4.33
CA PHE A 77 3.24 -10.25 -2.96
C PHE A 77 2.09 -11.24 -2.83
N ILE A 78 0.90 -10.95 -3.38
CA ILE A 78 -0.27 -11.84 -3.32
C ILE A 78 0.00 -13.24 -3.90
N LEU A 79 0.88 -13.32 -4.91
CA LEU A 79 1.26 -14.60 -5.51
C LEU A 79 2.19 -15.45 -4.61
N HIS A 80 2.79 -14.86 -3.58
CA HIS A 80 3.53 -15.56 -2.53
C HIS A 80 2.60 -15.82 -1.35
N THR A 81 1.58 -16.65 -1.57
CA THR A 81 0.38 -16.75 -0.72
C THR A 81 0.67 -17.05 0.75
N CYS A 82 1.66 -17.91 1.07
CA CYS A 82 2.08 -18.15 2.46
C CYS A 82 2.67 -16.90 3.11
N ASP A 83 3.64 -16.26 2.46
CA ASP A 83 4.28 -15.03 2.96
C ASP A 83 3.25 -13.90 3.10
N TYR A 84 2.30 -13.80 2.16
CA TYR A 84 1.26 -12.78 2.16
C TYR A 84 0.26 -12.98 3.29
N ALA A 85 -0.22 -14.21 3.50
CA ALA A 85 -1.12 -14.53 4.61
C ALA A 85 -0.46 -14.25 5.97
N ASP A 86 0.81 -14.67 6.14
CA ASP A 86 1.57 -14.44 7.37
C ASP A 86 1.82 -12.94 7.62
N PHE A 87 2.11 -12.18 6.56
CA PHE A 87 2.25 -10.73 6.65
C PHE A 87 0.94 -10.07 7.08
N CYS A 88 -0.18 -10.40 6.41
CA CYS A 88 -1.49 -9.84 6.73
C CYS A 88 -1.89 -10.16 8.17
N GLN A 89 -1.70 -11.40 8.62
CA GLN A 89 -1.99 -11.78 10.00
C GLN A 89 -1.13 -11.02 11.01
N ARG A 90 0.17 -10.83 10.73
CA ARG A 90 1.10 -10.14 11.64
C ARG A 90 0.85 -8.64 11.71
N VAL A 91 0.54 -8.01 10.58
CA VAL A 91 0.44 -6.55 10.44
C VAL A 91 -0.98 -6.04 10.67
N ALA A 92 -1.98 -6.77 10.17
CA ALA A 92 -3.38 -6.36 10.20
C ALA A 92 -4.24 -7.21 11.16
N GLY A 93 -3.79 -8.42 11.51
CA GLY A 93 -4.60 -9.37 12.28
C GLY A 93 -5.68 -10.09 11.45
N HIS A 94 -5.79 -9.78 10.16
CA HIS A 94 -6.76 -10.34 9.22
C HIS A 94 -6.16 -10.33 7.79
N PHE A 95 -6.78 -11.06 6.86
CA PHE A 95 -6.33 -11.09 5.46
C PHE A 95 -6.76 -9.81 4.74
N ILE A 96 -5.82 -9.10 4.10
CA ILE A 96 -6.14 -7.92 3.29
C ILE A 96 -6.56 -8.41 1.90
N HIS A 97 -7.81 -8.17 1.51
CA HIS A 97 -8.33 -8.62 0.24
C HIS A 97 -8.00 -7.63 -0.89
N HIS A 98 -7.47 -8.16 -2.00
CA HIS A 98 -7.38 -7.42 -3.26
C HIS A 98 -8.68 -7.59 -4.04
N VAL A 99 -9.39 -6.49 -4.25
CA VAL A 99 -10.63 -6.45 -5.04
C VAL A 99 -10.39 -5.54 -6.24
N PRO A 100 -10.29 -6.10 -7.46
CA PRO A 100 -10.20 -5.28 -8.66
C PRO A 100 -11.42 -4.38 -8.76
N THR A 101 -11.22 -3.05 -8.77
CA THR A 101 -12.32 -2.11 -8.99
C THR A 101 -12.81 -2.28 -10.43
N ASN A 102 -14.11 -2.42 -10.59
CA ASN A 102 -14.71 -2.36 -11.91
C ASN A 102 -14.84 -0.89 -12.31
N PRO A 103 -14.37 -0.43 -13.50
CA PRO A 103 -14.42 0.98 -13.89
C PRO A 103 -15.83 1.62 -13.85
N ALA A 104 -16.87 0.78 -13.87
CA ALA A 104 -18.27 1.18 -13.80
C ALA A 104 -18.77 1.46 -12.38
N GLU A 105 -18.07 0.99 -11.34
CA GLU A 105 -18.40 1.26 -9.94
C GLU A 105 -17.59 2.48 -9.50
N GLY A 106 -18.19 3.65 -9.71
CA GLY A 106 -17.54 4.94 -9.56
C GLY A 106 -16.74 5.08 -8.27
N GLU A 107 -15.47 5.42 -8.42
CA GLU A 107 -14.64 5.90 -7.32
C GLU A 107 -15.37 7.04 -6.59
N HIS A 108 -15.43 6.96 -5.27
CA HIS A 108 -15.92 8.06 -4.43
C HIS A 108 -14.88 9.21 -4.41
N GLY A 109 -14.73 9.92 -5.53
CA GLY A 109 -13.85 11.07 -5.70
C GLY A 109 -12.91 10.97 -6.90
N THR A 110 -12.00 11.92 -7.05
CA THR A 110 -10.98 11.94 -8.10
C THR A 110 -9.78 11.05 -7.74
N VAL A 111 -9.02 10.63 -8.76
CA VAL A 111 -7.76 9.90 -8.57
C VAL A 111 -6.79 10.65 -7.65
N ALA A 112 -6.70 11.98 -7.78
CA ALA A 112 -5.86 12.80 -6.92
C ALA A 112 -6.29 12.73 -5.45
N ALA A 113 -7.60 12.78 -5.18
CA ALA A 113 -8.12 12.64 -3.83
C ALA A 113 -7.91 11.22 -3.27
N ALA A 114 -8.02 10.17 -4.09
CA ALA A 114 -7.71 8.81 -3.69
C ALA A 114 -6.24 8.64 -3.33
N ARG A 115 -5.33 9.13 -4.17
CA ARG A 115 -3.89 9.16 -3.88
C ARG A 115 -3.61 9.86 -2.56
N GLN A 116 -4.15 11.07 -2.36
CA GLN A 116 -3.89 11.85 -1.15
C GLN A 116 -4.36 11.10 0.10
N ARG A 117 -5.54 10.48 0.07
CA ARG A 117 -6.03 9.64 1.18
C ARG A 117 -5.07 8.50 1.51
N THR A 118 -4.54 7.82 0.49
CA THR A 118 -3.55 6.75 0.70
C THR A 118 -2.28 7.27 1.36
N LEU A 119 -1.76 8.40 0.89
CA LEU A 119 -0.56 9.01 1.48
C LEU A 119 -0.77 9.43 2.93
N ASP A 120 -1.91 10.06 3.22
CA ASP A 120 -2.29 10.46 4.57
C ASP A 120 -2.42 9.25 5.49
N ALA A 121 -2.99 8.14 5.00
CA ALA A 121 -3.13 6.91 5.77
C ALA A 121 -1.77 6.23 6.06
N ILE A 122 -0.84 6.22 5.10
CA ILE A 122 0.53 5.71 5.32
C ILE A 122 1.25 6.55 6.38
N ALA A 123 1.14 7.88 6.28
CA ALA A 123 1.73 8.79 7.26
C ALA A 123 1.09 8.63 8.65
N ALA A 124 -0.23 8.48 8.72
CA ALA A 124 -0.97 8.25 9.96
C ALA A 124 -0.64 6.90 10.60
N ALA A 125 -0.32 5.88 9.79
CA ALA A 125 0.21 4.60 10.26
C ALA A 125 1.68 4.69 10.73
N GLY A 126 2.31 5.86 10.62
CA GLY A 126 3.65 6.15 11.14
C GLY A 126 4.80 5.78 10.21
N TYR A 127 4.53 5.53 8.93
CA TYR A 127 5.51 5.06 7.96
C TYR A 127 5.98 6.15 7.00
N ALA A 128 7.23 6.05 6.57
CA ALA A 128 7.81 6.95 5.58
C ALA A 128 7.27 6.68 4.17
N VAL A 129 6.90 7.76 3.48
CA VAL A 129 6.43 7.73 2.08
C VAL A 129 7.59 8.03 1.14
N ASP A 130 7.73 7.21 0.10
CA ASP A 130 8.65 7.46 -1.00
C ASP A 130 7.94 8.19 -2.14
N ALA A 131 8.04 9.52 -2.18
CA ALA A 131 7.26 10.38 -3.08
C ALA A 131 7.42 10.03 -4.57
N ASP A 132 8.59 9.52 -5.01
CA ASP A 132 8.83 9.15 -6.41
C ASP A 132 7.93 7.99 -6.87
N LEU A 133 7.54 7.12 -5.95
CA LEU A 133 6.65 5.99 -6.22
C LEU A 133 5.17 6.36 -6.16
N TRP A 134 4.86 7.60 -5.79
CA TRP A 134 3.51 8.14 -5.73
C TRP A 134 3.44 9.41 -6.59
N PRO A 135 3.59 9.34 -7.92
CA PRO A 135 3.50 10.53 -8.77
C PRO A 135 2.11 11.15 -8.68
N GLU A 136 2.01 12.46 -8.96
CA GLU A 136 0.71 13.09 -9.16
C GLU A 136 -0.03 12.41 -10.32
N ALA A 137 -1.35 12.25 -10.16
CA ALA A 137 -2.17 11.66 -11.20
C ALA A 137 -2.25 12.62 -12.40
N ALA A 138 -1.44 12.37 -13.42
CA ALA A 138 -1.80 12.82 -14.77
C ALA A 138 -3.01 11.99 -15.21
N ASP A 139 -4.05 12.64 -15.72
CA ASP A 139 -5.33 12.04 -16.16
C ASP A 139 -5.11 10.71 -16.91
N CYS A 140 -5.17 9.60 -16.19
CA CYS A 140 -5.01 8.27 -16.75
C CYS A 140 -6.18 7.44 -16.24
N SER A 141 -7.16 7.25 -17.12
CA SER A 141 -8.48 6.71 -16.82
C SER A 141 -8.54 5.19 -16.64
N GLN A 142 -7.41 4.49 -16.45
CA GLN A 142 -7.38 3.03 -16.68
C GLN A 142 -6.71 2.11 -15.66
N CYS A 143 -6.23 2.54 -14.47
CA CYS A 143 -5.66 1.57 -13.53
C CYS A 143 -5.81 1.96 -12.05
N HIS A 144 -6.93 1.64 -11.40
CA HIS A 144 -7.08 1.79 -9.94
C HIS A 144 -7.92 0.66 -9.33
N ALA A 145 -7.27 -0.41 -8.83
CA ALA A 145 -7.91 -1.40 -7.97
C ALA A 145 -7.79 -0.96 -6.50
N GLY A 146 -8.90 -0.83 -5.78
CA GLY A 146 -8.92 -0.43 -4.37
C GLY A 146 -8.72 -1.62 -3.42
N CYS A 147 -8.13 -1.37 -2.25
CA CYS A 147 -8.21 -2.30 -1.11
C CYS A 147 -9.59 -2.19 -0.45
N SER A 148 -10.35 -3.27 -0.39
CA SER A 148 -11.59 -3.33 0.39
C SER A 148 -11.51 -4.42 1.45
N ASP A 149 -11.69 -4.04 2.72
CA ASP A 149 -11.75 -4.93 3.88
C ASP A 149 -13.19 -5.40 4.14
N SER A 150 -13.88 -5.86 3.10
CA SER A 150 -15.25 -6.37 3.26
C SER A 150 -15.42 -7.65 2.47
N PRO A 151 -15.79 -8.78 3.11
CA PRO A 151 -16.22 -9.95 2.37
C PRO A 151 -17.50 -9.54 1.62
N ASN A 152 -17.45 -9.62 0.29
CA ASN A 152 -18.61 -9.39 -0.57
C ASN A 152 -19.74 -10.32 -0.09
N SER A 153 -20.69 -9.78 0.65
CA SER A 153 -21.88 -10.51 1.09
C SER A 153 -22.77 -10.60 -0.13
N GLY A 154 -22.56 -11.68 -0.90
CA GLY A 154 -23.33 -12.01 -2.10
C GLY A 154 -24.82 -11.84 -1.81
N LYS A 155 -25.43 -10.88 -2.51
CA LYS A 155 -26.88 -10.71 -2.52
C LYS A 155 -27.45 -11.97 -3.21
N SER A 156 -28.07 -12.82 -2.40
CA SER A 156 -29.01 -13.85 -2.86
C SER A 156 -30.33 -13.20 -3.29
#